data_AF-A0A7S2SKI7-F1
#
_entry.id   AF-A0A7S2SKI7-F1
#
_cell.length_a   1.000
_cell.length_b   1.000
_cell.length_c   1.000
_cell.angle_alpha   90.00
_cell.angle_beta   90.00
_cell.angle_gamma   90.00
#
_symmetry.space_group_name_H-M   'P 1'
#
loop_
_entity.id
_entity.type
_entity.pdbx_description
1 polymer ?
#
loop_
_entity_poly.entity_id
_entity_poly.type
_entity_poly.pdbx_seq_one_letter_code
_entity_poly.pdbx_strand_id
1 'polypeptide(L)'
;MTSCGEREYLLLLQVATQHGAADRASAILHGLSEDVLLPTRESWKVLGDWFTSPYAAAEWVISPDAPVDPVTGYSELSHLTLRSIDLGGEERQRMLEQVSELALTGKDGAAKWAGFTGWLERKGRTAFDVLVDGANVGYFKQNYPGAPKHVNYEQIDCVVRHFQAQGKRVLLFLHQRHLFPQNLPASCVDLTKRWKSEKTLFTTPVGSNDDWFWLYAAVWLENVQVVTNDEMRDHHFRMLSHRSFQRWKERHQIHYEFGGFDSSLRGRRVITHVPPTYSIRMQASTDPTSGEVTAWHVPSLLDESQRAEDFVGESRPVDAHRVKWLCIHRRQPPEPEDGGQVKPPPAPGTGV
;
A
#
# COMPACT_ATOMS: atom_id res chain seq x y z
N MET A 1 -10.93 18.24 -8.52
CA MET A 1 -9.68 18.89 -8.97
C MET A 1 -8.89 17.83 -9.72
N THR A 2 -8.50 18.10 -10.97
CA THR A 2 -7.58 17.26 -11.73
C THR A 2 -6.29 17.11 -10.91
N SER A 3 -5.85 15.88 -10.64
CA SER A 3 -4.61 15.65 -9.90
C SER A 3 -3.45 16.28 -10.66
N CYS A 4 -2.68 17.12 -9.98
CA CYS A 4 -1.46 17.71 -10.51
C CYS A 4 -0.46 16.57 -10.76
N GLY A 5 0.14 16.50 -11.94
CA GLY A 5 1.15 15.48 -12.26
C GLY A 5 2.50 15.82 -11.65
N GLU A 6 3.41 14.84 -11.68
CA GLU A 6 4.78 14.99 -11.17
C GLU A 6 5.47 16.21 -11.81
N ARG A 7 5.40 16.32 -13.14
CA ARG A 7 6.03 17.41 -13.89
C ARG A 7 5.54 18.79 -13.44
N GLU A 8 4.25 18.95 -13.22
CA GLU A 8 3.66 20.22 -12.77
C GLU A 8 4.16 20.59 -11.37
N TYR A 9 4.25 19.62 -10.44
CA TYR A 9 4.84 19.86 -9.12
C TYR A 9 6.31 20.28 -9.20
N LEU A 10 7.10 19.65 -10.07
CA LEU A 10 8.50 19.99 -10.26
C LEU A 10 8.68 21.41 -10.82
N LEU A 11 7.88 21.80 -11.82
CA LEU A 11 7.89 23.16 -12.36
C LEU A 11 7.52 24.20 -11.30
N LEU A 12 6.50 23.93 -10.49
CA LEU A 12 6.11 24.82 -9.38
C LEU A 12 7.23 24.95 -8.34
N LEU A 13 7.92 23.85 -8.01
CA LEU A 13 9.03 23.87 -7.06
C LEU A 13 10.24 24.64 -7.60
N GLN A 14 10.54 24.51 -8.90
CA GLN A 14 11.59 25.29 -9.55
C GLN A 14 11.31 26.79 -9.49
N VAL A 15 10.07 27.21 -9.78
CA VAL A 15 9.64 28.61 -9.65
C VAL A 15 9.78 29.09 -8.20
N ALA A 16 9.37 28.27 -7.23
CA ALA A 16 9.53 28.60 -5.81
C ALA A 16 11.01 28.75 -5.41
N THR A 17 11.89 27.92 -5.96
CA THR A 17 13.34 27.96 -5.76
C THR A 17 13.95 29.24 -6.34
N GLN A 18 13.52 29.67 -7.52
CA GLN A 18 14.03 30.87 -8.19
C GLN A 18 13.57 32.18 -7.53
N HIS A 19 12.37 32.20 -6.95
CA HIS A 19 11.75 33.43 -6.42
C HIS A 19 11.65 33.48 -4.89
N GLY A 20 12.14 32.47 -4.17
CA GLY A 20 12.14 32.43 -2.71
C GLY A 20 10.75 32.31 -2.08
N ALA A 21 9.86 31.52 -2.69
CA ALA A 21 8.49 31.34 -2.21
C ALA A 21 8.36 30.17 -1.22
N ALA A 22 9.00 30.27 -0.04
CA ALA A 22 9.08 29.19 0.95
C ALA A 22 7.71 28.64 1.41
N ASP A 23 6.73 29.50 1.65
CA ASP A 23 5.37 29.08 2.05
C ASP A 23 4.71 28.22 0.97
N ARG A 24 4.98 28.51 -0.31
CA ARG A 24 4.45 27.73 -1.43
C ARG A 24 5.19 26.41 -1.59
N ALA A 25 6.50 26.40 -1.38
CA ALA A 25 7.30 25.19 -1.48
C ALA A 25 6.82 24.09 -0.52
N SER A 26 6.46 24.43 0.73
CA SER A 26 5.90 23.47 1.68
C SER A 26 4.61 22.80 1.15
N ALA A 27 3.68 23.59 0.61
CA ALA A 27 2.45 23.08 0.02
C ALA A 27 2.70 22.22 -1.23
N ILE A 28 3.69 22.60 -2.05
CA ILE A 28 4.11 21.85 -3.24
C ILE A 28 4.69 20.49 -2.85
N LEU A 29 5.61 20.45 -1.86
CA LEU A 29 6.22 19.22 -1.36
C LEU A 29 5.18 18.27 -0.76
N HIS A 30 4.24 18.81 0.02
CA HIS A 30 3.13 18.02 0.54
C HIS A 30 2.25 17.47 -0.60
N GLY A 31 1.87 18.31 -1.57
CA GLY A 31 1.10 17.88 -2.74
C GLY A 31 1.79 16.78 -3.56
N LEU A 32 3.09 16.94 -3.82
CA LEU A 32 3.92 15.94 -4.49
C LEU A 32 3.91 14.61 -3.72
N SER A 33 4.09 14.66 -2.39
CA SER A 33 4.10 13.45 -1.55
C SER A 33 2.77 12.69 -1.53
N GLU A 34 1.69 13.40 -1.82
CA GLU A 34 0.32 12.88 -1.77
C GLU A 34 -0.15 12.31 -3.12
N ASP A 35 0.19 13.00 -4.21
CA ASP A 35 -0.30 12.68 -5.56
C ASP A 35 0.66 11.80 -6.36
N VAL A 36 1.96 11.83 -6.05
CA VAL A 36 2.98 11.06 -6.77
C VAL A 36 3.51 9.96 -5.86
N LEU A 37 3.05 8.73 -6.11
CA LEU A 37 3.45 7.56 -5.32
C LEU A 37 4.95 7.29 -5.42
N LEU A 38 5.49 7.30 -6.65
CA LEU A 38 6.89 6.99 -6.91
C LEU A 38 7.56 8.05 -7.79
N PRO A 39 8.20 9.07 -7.19
CA PRO A 39 8.94 10.10 -7.93
C PRO A 39 10.10 9.55 -8.78
N THR A 40 10.44 10.27 -9.86
CA THR A 40 11.60 10.03 -10.74
C THR A 40 12.92 10.49 -10.12
N ARG A 41 14.03 10.15 -10.78
CA ARG A 41 15.33 10.75 -10.46
C ARG A 41 15.42 12.23 -10.85
N GLU A 42 14.60 12.68 -11.80
CA GLU A 42 14.42 14.12 -12.08
C GLU A 42 13.85 14.84 -10.86
N SER A 43 12.84 14.26 -10.20
CA SER A 43 12.30 14.80 -8.94
C SER A 43 13.40 14.99 -7.90
N TRP A 44 14.32 14.03 -7.75
CA TRP A 44 15.42 14.14 -6.79
C TRP A 44 16.32 15.34 -7.04
N LYS A 45 16.62 15.63 -8.31
CA LYS A 45 17.43 16.79 -8.70
C LYS A 45 16.74 18.09 -8.30
N VAL A 46 15.47 18.24 -8.67
CA VAL A 46 14.69 19.46 -8.36
C VAL A 46 14.51 19.66 -6.86
N LEU A 47 14.28 18.57 -6.12
CA LEU A 47 14.26 18.61 -4.65
C LEU A 47 15.61 19.05 -4.09
N GLY A 48 16.71 18.49 -4.59
CA GLY A 48 18.06 18.89 -4.20
C GLY A 48 18.32 20.38 -4.42
N ASP A 49 17.91 20.93 -5.56
CA ASP A 49 18.02 22.35 -5.86
C ASP A 49 17.24 23.22 -4.85
N TRP A 50 16.02 22.80 -4.47
CA TRP A 50 15.24 23.50 -3.43
C TRP A 50 15.91 23.44 -2.05
N PHE A 51 16.32 22.26 -1.59
CA PHE A 51 16.85 22.06 -0.24
C PHE A 51 18.27 22.60 -0.05
N THR A 52 19.00 22.90 -1.13
CA THR A 52 20.28 23.63 -1.10
C THR A 52 20.13 25.14 -1.33
N SER A 53 18.93 25.62 -1.67
CA SER A 53 18.69 27.03 -1.91
C SER A 53 18.78 27.86 -0.63
N PRO A 54 19.09 29.17 -0.72
CA PRO A 54 19.12 30.06 0.45
C PRO A 54 17.73 30.28 1.09
N TYR A 55 16.67 29.77 0.46
CA TYR A 55 15.28 29.91 0.91
C TYR A 55 14.79 28.67 1.68
N ALA A 56 15.59 27.61 1.75
CA ALA A 56 15.27 26.44 2.55
C ALA A 56 15.20 26.80 4.04
N ALA A 57 14.25 26.20 4.76
CA ALA A 57 13.98 26.54 6.16
C ALA A 57 15.10 26.14 7.15
N ALA A 58 16.11 25.39 6.69
CA ALA A 58 17.20 24.88 7.51
C ALA A 58 18.40 24.52 6.61
N GLU A 59 19.54 24.19 7.24
CA GLU A 59 20.62 23.50 6.54
C GLU A 59 20.30 22.00 6.41
N TRP A 60 20.27 21.52 5.17
CA TRP A 60 19.95 20.13 4.85
C TRP A 60 21.18 19.40 4.31
N VAL A 61 21.28 18.13 4.67
CA VAL A 61 22.19 17.16 4.06
C VAL A 61 21.37 16.29 3.12
N ILE A 62 21.81 16.21 1.86
CA ILE A 62 21.13 15.46 0.80
C ILE A 62 22.00 14.26 0.43
N SER A 63 21.44 13.06 0.57
CA SER A 63 22.11 11.80 0.30
C SER A 63 21.29 10.99 -0.70
N PRO A 64 21.64 11.01 -2.00
CA PRO A 64 21.02 10.15 -2.99
C PRO A 64 21.42 8.70 -2.76
N ASP A 65 20.55 7.77 -3.15
CA ASP A 65 20.77 6.32 -3.01
C ASP A 65 21.07 5.89 -1.57
N ALA A 66 20.46 6.59 -0.61
CA ALA A 66 20.54 6.30 0.80
C ALA A 66 20.09 4.86 1.08
N PRO A 67 20.86 4.10 1.90
CA PRO A 67 20.46 2.78 2.31
C PRO A 67 19.21 2.87 3.21
N VAL A 68 18.16 2.19 2.77
CA VAL A 68 16.96 1.91 3.56
C VAL A 68 16.76 0.41 3.49
N ASP A 69 16.61 -0.21 4.66
CA ASP A 69 16.36 -1.64 4.75
C ASP A 69 15.02 -1.97 4.05
N PRO A 70 15.03 -2.86 3.03
CA PRO A 70 13.85 -3.15 2.22
C PRO A 70 12.77 -3.95 2.96
N VAL A 71 13.10 -4.52 4.14
CA VAL A 71 12.18 -5.31 4.96
C VAL A 71 11.57 -4.43 6.06
N THR A 72 12.39 -3.66 6.75
CA THR A 72 11.97 -2.90 7.94
C THR A 72 11.66 -1.43 7.63
N GLY A 73 12.19 -0.87 6.55
CA GLY A 73 12.10 0.55 6.24
C GLY A 73 13.03 1.43 7.08
N TYR A 74 13.99 0.85 7.81
CA TYR A 74 14.95 1.61 8.60
C TYR A 74 15.98 2.30 7.69
N SER A 75 16.17 3.61 7.88
CA SER A 75 17.21 4.40 7.22
C SER A 75 18.40 4.61 8.13
N GLU A 76 19.57 4.12 7.73
CA GLU A 76 20.81 4.27 8.51
C GLU A 76 21.29 5.72 8.60
N LEU A 77 20.99 6.54 7.59
CA LEU A 77 21.45 7.93 7.52
C LEU A 77 20.65 8.87 8.41
N SER A 78 19.33 8.67 8.51
CA SER A 78 18.49 9.50 9.39
C SER A 78 18.21 8.84 10.73
N HIS A 79 18.54 7.55 10.90
CA HIS A 79 18.15 6.71 12.04
C HIS A 79 16.63 6.65 12.27
N LEU A 80 15.84 6.78 11.20
CA LEU A 80 14.38 6.78 11.25
C LEU A 80 13.84 5.56 10.50
N THR A 81 12.74 5.01 11.00
CA THR A 81 11.98 3.98 10.31
C THR A 81 10.85 4.63 9.52
N LEU A 82 10.77 4.33 8.23
CA LEU A 82 9.68 4.77 7.38
C LEU A 82 8.33 4.25 7.89
N ARG A 83 7.29 5.05 7.73
CA ARG A 83 5.95 4.75 8.26
C ARG A 83 5.16 3.91 7.26
N SER A 84 4.30 3.04 7.80
CA SER A 84 3.15 2.49 7.08
C SER A 84 2.04 3.53 7.09
N ILE A 85 1.89 4.27 5.99
CA ILE A 85 0.84 5.27 5.82
C ILE A 85 -0.46 4.55 5.43
N ASP A 86 -1.49 4.74 6.24
CA ASP A 86 -2.83 4.19 6.04
C ASP A 86 -3.89 5.29 6.24
N LEU A 87 -5.15 4.95 6.00
CA LEU A 87 -6.32 5.80 6.20
C LEU A 87 -6.44 6.27 7.65
N GLY A 88 -6.51 7.60 7.83
CA GLY A 88 -6.97 8.20 9.08
C GLY A 88 -8.43 7.86 9.39
N GLY A 89 -8.87 8.10 10.63
CA GLY A 89 -10.25 7.78 11.06
C GLY A 89 -11.33 8.45 10.20
N GLU A 90 -11.18 9.75 9.91
CA GLU A 90 -12.12 10.48 9.04
C GLU A 90 -12.07 10.00 7.59
N GLU A 91 -10.88 9.75 7.04
CA GLU A 91 -10.71 9.26 5.67
C GLU A 91 -11.33 7.88 5.48
N ARG A 92 -11.15 7.01 6.47
CA ARG A 92 -11.77 5.68 6.53
C ARG A 92 -13.29 5.79 6.54
N GLN A 93 -13.85 6.64 7.40
CA GLN A 93 -15.29 6.84 7.48
C GLN A 93 -15.88 7.34 6.16
N ARG A 94 -15.25 8.35 5.54
CA ARG A 94 -15.66 8.86 4.22
C ARG A 94 -15.60 7.77 3.16
N MET A 95 -14.55 6.95 3.15
CA MET A 95 -14.43 5.85 2.19
C MET A 95 -15.52 4.79 2.39
N LEU A 96 -15.88 4.45 3.63
CA LEU A 96 -16.99 3.54 3.93
C LEU A 96 -18.34 4.08 3.44
N GLU A 97 -18.58 5.37 3.60
CA GLU A 97 -19.79 6.05 3.11
C GLU A 97 -19.85 6.00 1.58
N GLN A 98 -18.76 6.40 0.89
CA GLN A 98 -18.69 6.36 -0.57
C GLN A 98 -18.91 4.95 -1.14
N VAL A 99 -18.26 3.93 -0.56
CA VAL A 99 -18.46 2.53 -0.99
C VAL A 99 -19.90 2.07 -0.73
N SER A 100 -20.51 2.49 0.38
CA SER A 100 -21.90 2.17 0.69
C SER A 100 -22.86 2.77 -0.34
N GLU A 101 -22.67 4.03 -0.72
CA GLU A 101 -23.51 4.69 -1.74
C GLU A 101 -23.48 3.95 -3.08
N LEU A 102 -22.31 3.45 -3.48
CA LEU A 102 -22.14 2.67 -4.71
C LEU A 102 -22.75 1.27 -4.62
N ALA A 103 -22.70 0.65 -3.44
CA ALA A 103 -23.25 -0.67 -3.19
C ALA A 103 -24.79 -0.71 -3.17
N LEU A 104 -25.44 0.41 -2.83
CA LEU A 104 -26.89 0.51 -2.64
C LEU A 104 -27.71 0.55 -3.94
N THR A 105 -27.10 0.22 -5.08
CA THR A 105 -27.76 0.25 -6.39
C THR A 105 -28.77 -0.89 -6.59
N GLY A 106 -29.87 -0.60 -7.28
CA GLY A 106 -30.88 -1.59 -7.69
C GLY A 106 -32.03 -1.85 -6.72
N LYS A 107 -33.02 -2.63 -7.18
CA LYS A 107 -34.19 -3.05 -6.38
C LYS A 107 -33.72 -4.02 -5.30
N ASP A 108 -33.98 -3.71 -4.03
CA ASP A 108 -33.55 -4.43 -2.82
C ASP A 108 -32.07 -4.25 -2.40
N GLY A 109 -31.33 -3.31 -3.01
CA GLY A 109 -29.94 -3.02 -2.64
C GLY A 109 -29.76 -2.70 -1.15
N ALA A 110 -30.64 -1.86 -0.60
CA ALA A 110 -30.60 -1.45 0.81
C ALA A 110 -30.73 -2.61 1.81
N ALA A 111 -31.67 -3.53 1.60
CA ALA A 111 -31.87 -4.67 2.50
C ALA A 111 -30.69 -5.65 2.43
N LYS A 112 -30.19 -5.92 1.21
CA LYS A 112 -29.01 -6.76 1.00
C LYS A 112 -27.77 -6.16 1.67
N TRP A 113 -27.56 -4.87 1.51
CA TRP A 113 -26.44 -4.14 2.09
C TRP A 113 -26.50 -4.14 3.62
N ALA A 114 -27.65 -3.79 4.21
CA ALA A 114 -27.84 -3.83 5.66
C ALA A 114 -27.63 -5.24 6.25
N GLY A 115 -28.06 -6.28 5.53
CA GLY A 115 -27.80 -7.67 5.92
C GLY A 115 -26.31 -8.00 5.96
N PHE A 116 -25.54 -7.51 4.98
CA PHE A 116 -24.09 -7.68 4.91
C PHE A 116 -23.34 -6.89 5.98
N THR A 117 -23.60 -5.58 6.12
CA THR A 117 -22.91 -4.73 7.09
C THR A 117 -23.19 -5.21 8.52
N GLY A 118 -24.44 -5.53 8.85
CA GLY A 118 -24.79 -6.10 10.16
C GLY A 118 -24.19 -7.49 10.37
N TRP A 119 -24.01 -8.31 9.32
CA TRP A 119 -23.28 -9.58 9.43
C TRP A 119 -21.81 -9.35 9.75
N LEU A 120 -21.15 -8.39 9.08
CA LEU A 120 -19.76 -8.06 9.28
C LEU A 120 -19.51 -7.48 10.69
N GLU A 121 -20.39 -6.60 11.16
CA GLU A 121 -20.37 -6.07 12.52
C GLU A 121 -20.40 -7.18 13.58
N ARG A 122 -21.29 -8.16 13.41
CA ARG A 122 -21.37 -9.33 14.32
C ARG A 122 -20.11 -10.21 14.29
N LYS A 123 -19.34 -10.19 13.19
CA LYS A 123 -18.05 -10.89 13.13
C LYS A 123 -16.98 -10.16 13.94
N GLY A 124 -17.00 -8.83 13.91
CA GLY A 124 -16.05 -7.97 14.61
C GLY A 124 -14.88 -7.52 13.72
N ARG A 125 -14.25 -6.41 14.10
CA ARG A 125 -13.24 -5.68 13.29
C ARG A 125 -11.95 -6.45 13.02
N THR A 126 -11.67 -7.45 13.85
CA THR A 126 -10.47 -8.28 13.77
C THR A 126 -10.80 -9.72 13.40
N ALA A 127 -11.97 -10.01 12.82
CA ALA A 127 -12.42 -11.38 12.55
C ALA A 127 -11.61 -12.11 11.48
N PHE A 128 -11.01 -11.35 10.55
CA PHE A 128 -10.31 -11.86 9.38
C PHE A 128 -9.00 -11.14 9.19
N ASP A 129 -8.00 -11.89 8.71
CA ASP A 129 -6.66 -11.37 8.42
C ASP A 129 -6.48 -11.15 6.91
N VAL A 130 -7.15 -11.95 6.08
CA VAL A 130 -7.03 -11.92 4.62
C VAL A 130 -8.41 -12.03 3.97
N LEU A 131 -8.72 -11.11 3.06
CA LEU A 131 -9.86 -11.18 2.16
C LEU A 131 -9.38 -11.65 0.79
N VAL A 132 -10.15 -12.51 0.14
CA VAL A 132 -9.85 -13.01 -1.21
C VAL A 132 -10.96 -12.60 -2.16
N ASP A 133 -10.59 -11.87 -3.21
CA ASP A 133 -11.46 -11.60 -4.35
C ASP A 133 -11.53 -12.87 -5.22
N GLY A 134 -12.58 -13.66 -5.00
CA GLY A 134 -12.74 -14.96 -5.64
C GLY A 134 -12.95 -14.87 -7.14
N ALA A 135 -13.56 -13.81 -7.66
CA ALA A 135 -13.77 -13.64 -9.09
C ALA A 135 -12.44 -13.32 -9.79
N ASN A 136 -11.69 -12.35 -9.26
CA ASN A 136 -10.37 -12.00 -9.79
C ASN A 136 -9.43 -13.20 -9.77
N VAL A 137 -9.30 -13.88 -8.62
CA VAL A 137 -8.49 -15.09 -8.49
C VAL A 137 -8.98 -16.19 -9.40
N GLY A 138 -10.29 -16.44 -9.48
CA GLY A 138 -10.86 -17.53 -10.27
C GLY A 138 -10.72 -17.35 -11.78
N TYR A 139 -10.70 -16.11 -12.27
CA TYR A 139 -10.56 -15.79 -13.70
C TYR A 139 -9.14 -15.47 -14.15
N PHE A 140 -8.17 -15.40 -13.22
CA PHE A 140 -6.78 -15.11 -13.55
C PHE A 140 -6.23 -16.07 -14.62
N LYS A 141 -5.78 -15.49 -15.74
CA LYS A 141 -5.27 -16.16 -16.95
C LYS A 141 -6.22 -17.22 -17.54
N GLN A 142 -7.54 -17.01 -17.43
CA GLN A 142 -8.58 -17.86 -18.05
C GLN A 142 -9.12 -17.31 -19.38
N ASN A 143 -8.42 -16.39 -20.04
CA ASN A 143 -8.84 -15.72 -21.28
C ASN A 143 -8.36 -16.41 -22.58
N TYR A 144 -8.22 -17.74 -22.57
CA TYR A 144 -7.77 -18.52 -23.74
C TYR A 144 -8.95 -19.12 -24.53
N PRO A 145 -8.77 -19.44 -25.84
CA PRO A 145 -9.81 -20.08 -26.64
C PRO A 145 -10.31 -21.38 -26.01
N GLY A 146 -11.62 -21.47 -25.77
CA GLY A 146 -12.25 -22.65 -25.16
C GLY A 146 -12.18 -22.72 -23.63
N ALA A 147 -11.71 -21.65 -22.96
CA ALA A 147 -11.73 -21.58 -21.51
C ALA A 147 -13.15 -21.78 -20.94
N PRO A 148 -13.28 -22.42 -19.76
CA PRO A 148 -14.57 -22.56 -19.11
C PRO A 148 -15.21 -21.21 -18.83
N LYS A 149 -16.55 -21.13 -18.93
CA LYS A 149 -17.31 -19.91 -18.60
C LYS A 149 -17.42 -19.64 -17.10
N HIS A 150 -17.00 -20.59 -16.27
CA HIS A 150 -17.00 -20.48 -14.81
C HIS A 150 -15.61 -20.11 -14.28
N VAL A 151 -15.57 -19.65 -13.04
CA VAL A 151 -14.31 -19.42 -12.31
C VAL A 151 -13.56 -20.74 -12.08
N ASN A 152 -12.24 -20.68 -11.97
CA ASN A 152 -11.44 -21.82 -11.55
C ASN A 152 -11.47 -21.97 -10.02
N TYR A 153 -12.31 -22.87 -9.51
CA TYR A 153 -12.49 -23.10 -8.06
C TYR A 153 -11.24 -23.65 -7.38
N GLU A 154 -10.47 -24.53 -8.04
CA GLU A 154 -9.23 -25.07 -7.49
C GLU A 154 -8.17 -23.97 -7.35
N GLN A 155 -8.12 -23.04 -8.30
CA GLN A 155 -7.23 -21.88 -8.25
C GLN A 155 -7.57 -20.96 -7.06
N ILE A 156 -8.86 -20.68 -6.85
CA ILE A 156 -9.34 -19.95 -5.65
C ILE A 156 -8.91 -20.70 -4.37
N ASP A 157 -9.09 -22.01 -4.36
CA ASP A 157 -8.77 -22.82 -3.20
C ASP A 157 -7.27 -22.87 -2.88
N CYS A 158 -6.41 -22.84 -3.90
CA CYS A 158 -4.96 -22.75 -3.72
C CYS A 158 -4.61 -21.47 -2.93
N VAL A 159 -5.22 -20.33 -3.25
CA VAL A 159 -5.01 -19.06 -2.54
C VAL A 159 -5.55 -19.13 -1.11
N VAL A 160 -6.78 -19.63 -0.93
CA VAL A 160 -7.37 -19.79 0.41
C VAL A 160 -6.48 -20.65 1.30
N ARG A 161 -6.04 -21.82 0.80
CA ARG A 161 -5.15 -22.73 1.56
C ARG A 161 -3.77 -22.14 1.82
N HIS A 162 -3.21 -21.36 0.88
CA HIS A 162 -1.91 -20.71 1.06
C HIS A 162 -1.90 -19.85 2.33
N PHE A 163 -2.94 -19.03 2.54
CA PHE A 163 -3.03 -18.18 3.74
C PHE A 163 -3.48 -18.95 4.98
N GLN A 164 -4.39 -19.93 4.84
CA GLN A 164 -4.76 -20.79 5.98
C GLN A 164 -3.56 -21.58 6.53
N ALA A 165 -2.66 -22.06 5.66
CA ALA A 165 -1.44 -22.76 6.08
C ALA A 165 -0.46 -21.86 6.85
N GLN A 166 -0.57 -20.53 6.71
CA GLN A 166 0.16 -19.54 7.50
C GLN A 166 -0.58 -19.16 8.80
N GLY A 167 -1.68 -19.85 9.14
CA GLY A 167 -2.50 -19.56 10.31
C GLY A 167 -3.42 -18.34 10.16
N LYS A 168 -3.62 -17.82 8.94
CA LYS A 168 -4.47 -16.65 8.70
C LYS A 168 -5.95 -17.03 8.62
N ARG A 169 -6.82 -16.15 9.14
CA ARG A 169 -8.28 -16.25 9.02
C ARG A 169 -8.71 -15.62 7.71
N VAL A 170 -9.12 -16.46 6.77
CA VAL A 170 -9.43 -16.05 5.39
C VAL A 170 -10.94 -15.88 5.20
N LEU A 171 -11.33 -14.81 4.50
CA LEU A 171 -12.69 -14.61 3.98
C LEU A 171 -12.65 -14.47 2.46
N LEU A 172 -13.17 -15.48 1.77
CA LEU A 172 -13.41 -15.50 0.34
C LEU A 172 -14.74 -14.81 0.01
N PHE A 173 -14.69 -13.82 -0.88
CA PHE A 173 -15.88 -13.25 -1.51
C PHE A 173 -16.09 -13.89 -2.87
N LEU A 174 -17.30 -14.36 -3.14
CA LEU A 174 -17.68 -14.87 -4.46
C LEU A 174 -19.16 -14.61 -4.74
N HIS A 175 -19.47 -14.10 -5.93
CA HIS A 175 -20.87 -13.88 -6.31
C HIS A 175 -21.68 -15.18 -6.39
N GLN A 176 -22.90 -15.16 -5.86
CA GLN A 176 -23.77 -16.35 -5.73
C GLN A 176 -23.98 -17.09 -7.07
N ARG A 177 -23.93 -16.38 -8.19
CA ARG A 177 -24.01 -16.95 -9.55
C ARG A 177 -23.01 -18.07 -9.81
N HIS A 178 -21.82 -17.99 -9.21
CA HIS A 178 -20.78 -19.02 -9.38
C HIS A 178 -21.15 -20.30 -8.62
N LEU A 179 -22.06 -20.25 -7.67
CA LEU A 179 -22.52 -21.44 -6.95
C LEU A 179 -23.78 -22.07 -7.54
N PHE A 180 -24.28 -21.55 -8.66
CA PHE A 180 -25.42 -22.16 -9.34
C PHE A 180 -25.02 -23.47 -10.01
N PRO A 181 -25.90 -24.50 -10.06
CA PRO A 181 -25.58 -25.81 -10.64
C PRO A 181 -25.01 -25.75 -12.06
N GLN A 182 -25.46 -24.81 -12.88
CA GLN A 182 -24.97 -24.62 -14.26
C GLN A 182 -23.55 -24.03 -14.34
N ASN A 183 -23.07 -23.38 -13.29
CA ASN A 183 -21.76 -22.71 -13.23
C ASN A 183 -20.78 -23.42 -12.29
N LEU A 184 -21.23 -24.44 -11.56
CA LEU A 184 -20.45 -25.19 -10.58
C LEU A 184 -20.22 -26.63 -11.08
N PRO A 185 -19.01 -26.97 -11.54
CA PRO A 185 -18.66 -28.34 -11.93
C PRO A 185 -18.90 -29.33 -10.78
N ALA A 186 -19.34 -30.54 -11.12
CA ALA A 186 -19.62 -31.59 -10.13
C ALA A 186 -18.41 -31.90 -9.22
N SER A 187 -17.19 -31.88 -9.77
CA SER A 187 -15.94 -32.07 -9.02
C SER A 187 -15.69 -31.00 -7.95
N CYS A 188 -16.28 -29.81 -8.08
CA CYS A 188 -16.07 -28.66 -7.21
C CYS A 188 -17.18 -28.49 -6.17
N VAL A 189 -18.25 -29.31 -6.20
CA VAL A 189 -19.38 -29.18 -5.28
C VAL A 189 -18.94 -29.34 -3.83
N ASP A 190 -18.17 -30.38 -3.52
CA ASP A 190 -17.73 -30.63 -2.14
C ASP A 190 -16.72 -29.58 -1.64
N LEU A 191 -15.93 -29.01 -2.55
CA LEU A 191 -15.09 -27.86 -2.26
C LEU A 191 -15.91 -26.65 -1.78
N THR A 192 -16.98 -26.30 -2.49
CA THR A 192 -17.84 -25.17 -2.08
C THR A 192 -18.60 -25.44 -0.77
N LYS A 193 -19.00 -26.69 -0.52
CA LYS A 193 -19.59 -27.08 0.78
C LYS A 193 -18.59 -26.89 1.91
N ARG A 194 -17.33 -27.27 1.69
CA ARG A 194 -16.26 -27.10 2.67
C ARG A 194 -16.03 -25.63 3.01
N TRP A 195 -15.93 -24.75 2.02
CA TRP A 195 -15.78 -23.31 2.28
C TRP A 195 -16.95 -22.74 3.10
N LYS A 196 -18.18 -23.23 2.89
CA LYS A 196 -19.36 -22.85 3.68
C LYS A 196 -19.29 -23.38 5.11
N SER A 197 -18.94 -24.66 5.31
CA SER A 197 -18.85 -25.25 6.66
C SER A 197 -17.74 -24.63 7.49
N GLU A 198 -16.62 -24.29 6.85
CA GLU A 198 -15.47 -23.61 7.47
C GLU A 198 -15.72 -22.11 7.71
N LYS A 199 -16.87 -21.57 7.27
CA LYS A 199 -17.21 -20.14 7.33
C LYS A 199 -16.17 -19.24 6.64
N THR A 200 -15.50 -19.78 5.62
CA THR A 200 -14.50 -19.08 4.80
C THR A 200 -15.13 -18.36 3.63
N LEU A 201 -16.36 -18.69 3.23
CA LEU A 201 -17.03 -18.07 2.08
C LEU A 201 -18.13 -17.10 2.49
N PHE A 202 -18.07 -15.87 1.98
CA PHE A 202 -19.20 -14.95 1.86
C PHE A 202 -19.72 -14.93 0.43
N THR A 203 -21.00 -15.19 0.26
CA THR A 203 -21.65 -15.18 -1.06
C THR A 203 -22.38 -13.87 -1.29
N THR A 204 -21.94 -13.09 -2.28
CA THR A 204 -22.62 -11.83 -2.58
C THR A 204 -23.95 -12.09 -3.32
N PRO A 205 -25.02 -11.34 -3.02
CA PRO A 205 -26.34 -11.61 -3.57
C PRO A 205 -26.44 -11.36 -5.08
N VAL A 206 -27.38 -12.05 -5.74
CA VAL A 206 -27.69 -11.81 -7.16
C VAL A 206 -28.08 -10.36 -7.41
N GLY A 207 -27.52 -9.77 -8.47
CA GLY A 207 -27.80 -8.41 -8.91
C GLY A 207 -27.00 -7.35 -8.17
N SER A 208 -26.04 -7.75 -7.34
CA SER A 208 -25.09 -6.86 -6.69
C SER A 208 -23.69 -7.06 -7.29
N ASN A 209 -22.89 -5.99 -7.35
CA ASN A 209 -21.47 -6.13 -7.67
C ASN A 209 -20.72 -6.64 -6.43
N ASP A 210 -19.97 -7.74 -6.55
CA ASP A 210 -19.14 -8.28 -5.47
C ASP A 210 -18.00 -7.36 -5.03
N ASP A 211 -17.55 -6.46 -5.92
CA ASP A 211 -16.46 -5.53 -5.63
C ASP A 211 -16.71 -4.67 -4.41
N TRP A 212 -17.92 -4.13 -4.29
CA TRP A 212 -18.27 -3.27 -3.18
C TRP A 212 -18.28 -4.00 -1.84
N PHE A 213 -18.56 -5.31 -1.83
CA PHE A 213 -18.65 -6.10 -0.60
C PHE A 213 -17.26 -6.37 -0.04
N TRP A 214 -16.35 -6.90 -0.87
CA TRP A 214 -14.99 -7.15 -0.40
C TRP A 214 -14.26 -5.85 -0.10
N LEU A 215 -14.49 -4.77 -0.86
CA LEU A 215 -13.86 -3.48 -0.61
C LEU A 215 -14.36 -2.86 0.70
N TYR A 216 -15.68 -2.84 0.93
CA TYR A 216 -16.22 -2.33 2.19
C TYR A 216 -15.68 -3.12 3.38
N ALA A 217 -15.67 -4.46 3.29
CA ALA A 217 -15.08 -5.28 4.35
C ALA A 217 -13.61 -4.93 4.60
N ALA A 218 -12.85 -4.67 3.54
CA ALA A 218 -11.43 -4.37 3.65
C ALA A 218 -11.14 -3.01 4.29
N VAL A 219 -11.98 -2.01 4.04
CA VAL A 219 -11.87 -0.69 4.66
C VAL A 219 -12.38 -0.72 6.11
N TRP A 220 -13.40 -1.54 6.37
CA TRP A 220 -14.02 -1.64 7.69
C TRP A 220 -13.16 -2.43 8.68
N LEU A 221 -12.57 -3.55 8.27
CA LEU A 221 -11.72 -4.40 9.11
C LEU A 221 -10.38 -3.71 9.45
N GLU A 222 -9.79 -4.11 10.56
CA GLU A 222 -8.48 -3.63 11.01
C GLU A 222 -7.36 -4.57 10.57
N ASN A 223 -6.25 -4.01 10.08
CA ASN A 223 -5.03 -4.76 9.74
C ASN A 223 -5.24 -5.92 8.75
N VAL A 224 -6.25 -5.82 7.88
CA VAL A 224 -6.58 -6.87 6.92
C VAL A 224 -5.78 -6.72 5.63
N GLN A 225 -5.51 -7.82 4.92
CA GLN A 225 -4.94 -7.81 3.57
C GLN A 225 -5.99 -8.27 2.56
N VAL A 226 -5.92 -7.79 1.32
CA VAL A 226 -6.84 -8.15 0.23
C VAL A 226 -6.06 -8.75 -0.92
N VAL A 227 -6.40 -9.97 -1.30
CA VAL A 227 -5.77 -10.68 -2.40
C VAL A 227 -6.56 -10.42 -3.67
N THR A 228 -6.02 -9.57 -4.54
CA THR A 228 -6.59 -9.25 -5.85
C THR A 228 -5.52 -8.58 -6.71
N ASN A 229 -5.48 -8.95 -8.00
CA ASN A 229 -4.67 -8.28 -9.02
C ASN A 229 -5.50 -7.20 -9.75
N ASP A 230 -6.73 -6.92 -9.31
CA ASP A 230 -7.51 -5.81 -9.87
C ASP A 230 -6.89 -4.48 -9.47
N GLU A 231 -6.65 -3.64 -10.46
CA GLU A 231 -6.09 -2.32 -10.24
C GLU A 231 -7.13 -1.29 -9.84
N MET A 232 -8.42 -1.65 -9.89
CA MET A 232 -9.56 -0.85 -9.46
C MET A 232 -9.56 0.51 -10.18
N ARG A 233 -9.26 0.49 -11.49
CA ARG A 233 -9.07 1.69 -12.35
C ARG A 233 -10.35 2.18 -13.02
N ASP A 234 -11.45 1.46 -12.84
CA ASP A 234 -12.70 1.78 -13.50
C ASP A 234 -13.25 3.15 -13.04
N HIS A 235 -14.19 3.68 -13.80
CA HIS A 235 -14.79 4.99 -13.52
C HIS A 235 -15.58 5.01 -12.21
N HIS A 236 -15.99 3.85 -11.67
CA HIS A 236 -16.70 3.78 -10.41
C HIS A 236 -15.75 3.95 -9.22
N PHE A 237 -14.57 3.33 -9.24
CA PHE A 237 -13.55 3.52 -8.21
C PHE A 237 -12.98 4.95 -8.20
N ARG A 238 -13.03 5.67 -9.33
CA ARG A 238 -12.66 7.10 -9.39
C ARG A 238 -13.59 8.01 -8.57
N MET A 239 -14.76 7.53 -8.14
CA MET A 239 -15.64 8.27 -7.22
C MET A 239 -15.11 8.25 -5.78
N LEU A 240 -14.21 7.32 -5.45
CA LEU A 240 -13.51 7.32 -4.17
C LEU A 240 -12.48 8.45 -4.12
N SER A 241 -12.21 8.98 -2.93
CA SER A 241 -11.10 9.92 -2.74
C SER A 241 -9.79 9.31 -3.23
N HIS A 242 -9.24 9.82 -4.34
CA HIS A 242 -8.09 9.23 -5.02
C HIS A 242 -6.89 9.00 -4.08
N ARG A 243 -6.51 10.02 -3.29
CA ARG A 243 -5.39 9.92 -2.32
C ARG A 243 -5.63 8.85 -1.26
N SER A 244 -6.83 8.84 -0.68
CA SER A 244 -7.19 7.89 0.38
C SER A 244 -7.14 6.46 -0.15
N PHE A 245 -7.75 6.24 -1.33
CA PHE A 245 -7.81 4.92 -1.93
C PHE A 245 -6.43 4.40 -2.34
N GLN A 246 -5.54 5.25 -2.87
CA GLN A 246 -4.17 4.83 -3.17
C GLN A 246 -3.40 4.44 -1.91
N ARG A 247 -3.47 5.23 -0.82
CA ARG A 247 -2.85 4.87 0.46
C ARG A 247 -3.35 3.52 0.98
N TRP A 248 -4.68 3.31 0.90
CA TRP A 248 -5.29 2.05 1.29
C TRP A 248 -4.77 0.88 0.41
N LYS A 249 -4.74 1.04 -0.92
CA LYS A 249 -4.20 0.01 -1.83
C LYS A 249 -2.75 -0.35 -1.50
N GLU A 250 -1.88 0.65 -1.33
CA GLU A 250 -0.46 0.46 -0.98
C GLU A 250 -0.28 -0.38 0.28
N ARG A 251 -1.20 -0.25 1.24
CA ARG A 251 -1.10 -0.92 2.53
C ARG A 251 -1.78 -2.29 2.59
N HIS A 252 -2.83 -2.49 1.81
CA HIS A 252 -3.74 -3.62 1.97
C HIS A 252 -3.71 -4.61 0.81
N GLN A 253 -3.35 -4.21 -0.41
CA GLN A 253 -3.44 -5.06 -1.59
C GLN A 253 -2.26 -6.04 -1.71
N ILE A 254 -2.55 -7.33 -1.71
CA ILE A 254 -1.62 -8.39 -2.07
C ILE A 254 -1.88 -8.78 -3.53
N HIS A 255 -0.83 -8.69 -4.34
CA HIS A 255 -0.82 -9.28 -5.67
C HIS A 255 -0.40 -10.75 -5.60
N TYR A 256 -0.84 -11.54 -6.57
CA TYR A 256 -0.53 -12.96 -6.62
C TYR A 256 -0.17 -13.43 -8.03
N GLU A 257 0.64 -14.47 -8.07
CA GLU A 257 0.92 -15.28 -9.24
C GLU A 257 0.81 -16.76 -8.90
N PHE A 258 0.75 -17.60 -9.92
CA PHE A 258 0.73 -19.05 -9.75
C PHE A 258 1.95 -19.68 -10.42
N GLY A 259 2.75 -20.38 -9.63
CA GLY A 259 3.84 -21.23 -10.12
C GLY A 259 3.35 -22.57 -10.67
N GLY A 260 4.30 -23.51 -10.74
CA GLY A 260 4.04 -24.90 -11.14
C GLY A 260 3.16 -25.65 -10.14
N PHE A 261 2.70 -26.84 -10.56
CA PHE A 261 1.97 -27.75 -9.70
C PHE A 261 2.89 -28.33 -8.62
N ASP A 262 2.38 -28.40 -7.39
CA ASP A 262 3.04 -28.98 -6.23
C ASP A 262 2.16 -30.10 -5.68
N SER A 263 2.67 -31.34 -5.74
CA SER A 263 1.94 -32.53 -5.27
C SER A 263 1.67 -32.54 -3.77
N SER A 264 2.53 -31.88 -2.97
CA SER A 264 2.34 -31.77 -1.52
C SER A 264 1.18 -30.84 -1.17
N LEU A 265 1.00 -29.78 -1.98
CA LEU A 265 -0.10 -28.83 -1.85
C LEU A 265 -1.38 -29.30 -2.56
N ARG A 266 -1.28 -30.35 -3.38
CA ARG A 266 -2.34 -30.85 -4.27
C ARG A 266 -2.92 -29.72 -5.14
N GLY A 267 -2.06 -28.83 -5.63
CA GLY A 267 -2.46 -27.62 -6.32
C GLY A 267 -1.27 -26.84 -6.86
N ARG A 268 -1.52 -25.65 -7.43
CA ARG A 268 -0.45 -24.76 -7.90
C ARG A 268 0.17 -24.02 -6.72
N ARG A 269 1.49 -23.85 -6.75
CA ARG A 269 2.19 -22.98 -5.79
C ARG A 269 1.70 -21.55 -5.98
N VAL A 270 1.18 -20.95 -4.92
CA VAL A 270 0.80 -19.53 -4.90
C VAL A 270 2.03 -18.71 -4.53
N ILE A 271 2.32 -17.71 -5.36
CA ILE A 271 3.36 -16.71 -5.13
C ILE A 271 2.63 -15.42 -4.78
N THR A 272 2.95 -14.80 -3.66
CA THR A 272 2.30 -13.58 -3.18
C THR A 272 3.30 -12.45 -3.07
N HIS A 273 2.86 -11.26 -3.43
CA HIS A 273 3.61 -10.03 -3.30
C HIS A 273 2.91 -9.18 -2.24
N VAL A 274 3.39 -9.32 -1.02
CA VAL A 274 2.79 -8.68 0.16
C VAL A 274 3.34 -7.26 0.30
N PRO A 275 2.48 -6.26 0.60
CA PRO A 275 2.96 -4.92 0.92
C PRO A 275 4.01 -4.91 2.04
N PRO A 276 5.07 -4.10 1.92
CA PRO A 276 6.06 -3.95 2.99
C PRO A 276 5.44 -3.32 4.25
N THR A 277 6.15 -3.38 5.37
CA THR A 277 5.70 -2.81 6.65
C THR A 277 5.76 -1.28 6.71
N TYR A 278 6.14 -0.65 5.60
CA TYR A 278 6.24 0.79 5.41
C TYR A 278 5.75 1.14 4.00
N SER A 279 5.32 2.39 3.76
CA SER A 279 4.83 2.83 2.46
C SER A 279 5.98 3.29 1.56
N ILE A 280 6.06 2.74 0.34
CA ILE A 280 7.04 3.16 -0.68
C ILE A 280 6.52 4.42 -1.39
N ARG A 281 6.59 5.54 -0.68
CA ARG A 281 6.24 6.87 -1.19
C ARG A 281 7.06 7.95 -0.52
N MET A 282 7.01 9.18 -1.02
CA MET A 282 7.66 10.32 -0.37
C MET A 282 7.10 10.51 1.04
N GLN A 283 7.98 10.55 2.04
CA GLN A 283 7.59 10.72 3.45
C GLN A 283 8.35 11.88 4.07
N ALA A 284 7.61 12.72 4.82
CA ALA A 284 8.19 13.68 5.74
C ALA A 284 8.18 13.09 7.15
N SER A 285 9.31 13.22 7.85
CA SER A 285 9.46 12.95 9.28
C SER A 285 9.48 14.27 10.03
N THR A 286 8.78 14.35 11.16
CA THR A 286 8.64 15.57 11.96
C THR A 286 9.13 15.34 13.37
N ASP A 287 9.72 16.37 13.98
CA ASP A 287 9.98 16.38 15.41
C ASP A 287 8.65 16.37 16.18
N PRO A 288 8.44 15.45 17.15
CA PRO A 288 7.18 15.37 17.88
C PRO A 288 6.84 16.59 18.73
N THR A 289 7.84 17.40 19.11
CA THR A 289 7.69 18.53 20.02
C THR A 289 7.45 19.83 19.26
N SER A 290 8.29 20.12 18.26
CA SER A 290 8.17 21.35 17.46
C SER A 290 7.21 21.20 16.28
N GLY A 291 6.92 19.97 15.85
CA GLY A 291 6.15 19.69 14.64
C GLY A 291 6.92 19.99 13.35
N GLU A 292 8.17 20.42 13.45
CA GLU A 292 8.98 20.77 12.29
C GLU A 292 9.50 19.54 11.55
N VAL A 293 9.60 19.64 10.23
CA VAL A 293 10.15 18.55 9.41
C VAL A 293 11.65 18.40 9.67
N THR A 294 12.07 17.20 10.04
CA THR A 294 13.47 16.84 10.35
C THR A 294 14.13 16.05 9.23
N ALA A 295 13.34 15.29 8.47
CA ALA A 295 13.84 14.54 7.32
C ALA A 295 12.76 14.33 6.26
N TRP A 296 13.20 14.19 5.01
CA TRP A 296 12.43 13.67 3.89
C TRP A 296 13.09 12.41 3.36
N HIS A 297 12.26 11.43 3.01
CA HIS A 297 12.66 10.23 2.31
C HIS A 297 11.85 10.13 1.02
N VAL A 298 12.54 10.15 -0.13
CA VAL A 298 11.89 10.18 -1.44
C VAL A 298 12.30 8.96 -2.24
N PRO A 299 11.39 8.01 -2.52
CA PRO A 299 11.74 6.81 -3.25
C PRO A 299 11.85 7.08 -4.74
N SER A 300 12.66 6.28 -5.44
CA SER A 300 12.68 6.19 -6.88
C SER A 300 13.20 4.83 -7.33
N LEU A 301 12.88 4.42 -8.56
CA LEU A 301 13.45 3.22 -9.17
C LEU A 301 14.90 3.49 -9.62
N LEU A 302 15.68 2.41 -9.71
CA LEU A 302 17.03 2.45 -10.30
C LEU A 302 17.01 2.68 -11.81
N ASP A 303 16.02 2.11 -12.49
CA ASP A 303 15.93 2.10 -13.95
C ASP A 303 14.53 2.58 -14.36
N GLU A 304 14.47 3.75 -14.99
CA GLU A 304 13.22 4.37 -15.44
C GLU A 304 12.59 3.64 -16.64
N SER A 305 13.36 2.83 -17.39
CA SER A 305 12.79 2.00 -18.46
C SER A 305 11.85 0.92 -17.91
N GLN A 306 12.10 0.47 -16.67
CA GLN A 306 11.26 -0.49 -15.96
C GLN A 306 10.00 0.16 -15.37
N ARG A 307 9.95 1.50 -15.29
CA ARG A 307 8.72 2.23 -14.94
C ARG A 307 7.63 2.02 -16.00
N ALA A 308 8.00 1.84 -17.28
CA ALA A 308 7.02 1.49 -18.30
C ALA A 308 6.51 0.04 -18.11
N GLU A 309 7.37 -0.91 -17.73
CA GLU A 309 6.94 -2.31 -17.50
C GLU A 309 6.09 -2.48 -16.23
N ASP A 310 6.35 -1.71 -15.17
CA ASP A 310 5.58 -1.72 -13.92
C ASP A 310 4.26 -0.89 -14.01
N PHE A 311 4.11 -0.02 -15.03
CA PHE A 311 2.92 0.83 -15.22
C PHE A 311 2.11 0.56 -16.50
N VAL A 312 2.64 -0.22 -17.46
CA VAL A 312 1.92 -0.64 -18.67
C VAL A 312 1.25 -2.00 -18.43
N GLY A 313 -0.07 -1.99 -18.29
CA GLY A 313 -0.94 -3.16 -18.52
C GLY A 313 -1.13 -4.14 -17.36
N GLU A 314 -0.13 -4.36 -16.51
CA GLU A 314 -0.22 -5.21 -15.31
C GLU A 314 0.65 -4.57 -14.22
N SER A 315 0.07 -3.70 -13.39
CA SER A 315 0.87 -3.01 -12.37
C SER A 315 1.29 -3.96 -11.26
N ARG A 316 2.50 -4.49 -11.40
CA ARG A 316 3.15 -5.27 -10.36
C ARG A 316 3.42 -4.36 -9.16
N PRO A 317 3.29 -4.87 -7.93
CA PRO A 317 3.66 -4.12 -6.74
C PRO A 317 5.14 -3.77 -6.80
N VAL A 318 5.48 -2.56 -6.36
CA VAL A 318 6.86 -2.08 -6.34
C VAL A 318 7.68 -2.95 -5.41
N ASP A 319 8.69 -3.63 -5.96
CA ASP A 319 9.64 -4.43 -5.19
C ASP A 319 10.55 -3.50 -4.38
N ALA A 320 10.44 -3.56 -3.05
CA ALA A 320 11.25 -2.77 -2.12
C ALA A 320 12.76 -2.92 -2.37
N HIS A 321 13.23 -4.08 -2.85
CA HIS A 321 14.65 -4.30 -3.16
C HIS A 321 15.14 -3.51 -4.38
N ARG A 322 14.22 -3.11 -5.27
CA ARG A 322 14.52 -2.30 -6.47
C ARG A 322 14.43 -0.80 -6.22
N VAL A 323 13.93 -0.39 -5.05
CA VAL A 323 13.77 1.02 -4.69
C VAL A 323 15.05 1.57 -4.08
N LYS A 324 15.37 2.79 -4.47
CA LYS A 324 16.38 3.62 -3.81
C LYS A 324 15.72 4.85 -3.22
N TRP A 325 16.38 5.43 -2.23
CA TRP A 325 15.84 6.54 -1.48
C TRP A 325 16.77 7.74 -1.56
N LEU A 326 16.21 8.92 -1.80
CA LEU A 326 16.86 10.17 -1.46
C LEU A 326 16.54 10.46 0.00
N CYS A 327 17.57 10.56 0.83
CA CYS A 327 17.42 11.04 2.20
C CYS A 327 17.85 12.51 2.26
N ILE A 328 16.95 13.36 2.75
CA ILE A 328 17.21 14.78 2.98
C ILE A 328 16.94 15.04 4.45
N HIS A 329 17.97 15.15 5.27
CA HIS A 329 17.81 15.36 6.72
C HIS A 329 18.46 16.66 7.16
N ARG A 330 17.98 17.23 8.26
CA ARG A 330 18.61 18.41 8.85
C ARG A 330 20.03 18.09 9.28
N ARG A 331 20.96 18.99 9.00
CA ARG A 331 22.32 18.89 9.54
C ARG A 331 22.22 18.96 11.07
N GLN A 332 22.72 17.92 11.74
CA GLN A 332 22.86 17.97 13.19
C GLN A 332 23.96 18.99 13.55
N PRO A 333 23.78 19.79 14.61
CA PRO A 333 24.88 20.59 15.12
C PRO A 333 26.04 19.66 15.50
N PRO A 334 27.30 20.07 15.28
CA PRO A 334 28.45 19.27 15.68
C PRO A 334 28.33 18.90 17.16
N GLU A 335 28.59 17.64 17.51
CA GLU A 335 28.68 17.25 18.91
C GLU A 335 29.69 18.17 19.62
N PRO A 336 29.39 18.65 20.84
CA PRO A 336 30.37 19.42 21.59
C PRO A 336 31.61 18.53 21.76
N GLU A 337 32.77 19.03 21.29
CA GLU A 337 34.05 18.36 21.51
C GLU A 337 34.15 18.01 23.00
N ASP A 338 34.27 16.71 23.29
CA ASP A 338 34.47 16.18 24.63
C ASP A 338 35.60 16.99 25.27
N GLY A 339 35.24 17.81 26.27
CA GLY A 339 36.11 18.80 26.87
C GLY A 339 37.37 18.08 27.35
N GLY A 340 38.47 18.28 26.61
CA GLY A 340 39.71 17.56 26.81
C GLY A 340 40.03 17.49 28.30
N GLN A 341 40.13 16.26 28.83
CA GLN A 341 40.56 16.01 30.20
C GLN A 341 41.87 16.77 30.42
N VAL A 342 41.79 17.90 31.13
CA VAL A 342 42.95 18.60 31.65
C VAL A 342 43.59 17.65 32.66
N LYS A 343 44.68 17.01 32.23
CA LYS A 343 45.51 16.15 33.07
C LYS A 343 45.94 16.98 34.28
N PRO A 344 45.68 16.54 35.53
CA PRO A 344 46.11 17.29 36.69
C PRO A 344 47.65 17.36 36.72
N PRO A 345 48.24 18.48 37.20
CA PRO A 345 49.69 18.63 37.25
C PRO A 345 50.30 17.57 38.19
N PRO A 346 51.51 17.07 37.89
CA PRO A 346 52.16 16.07 38.73
C PRO A 346 52.47 16.63 40.11
N ALA A 347 52.19 15.83 41.15
CA ALA A 347 52.47 16.17 42.53
C ALA A 347 53.98 16.41 42.74
N PRO A 348 54.38 17.41 43.56
CA PRO A 348 55.78 17.65 43.86
C PRO A 348 56.34 16.46 44.65
N GLY A 349 57.40 15.86 44.11
CA GLY A 349 58.08 14.71 44.71
C GLY A 349 58.72 15.08 46.04
N THR A 350 58.46 14.26 47.06
CA THR A 350 59.23 14.27 48.32
C THR A 350 60.59 13.62 48.06
N GLY A 351 61.59 14.46 47.84
CA GLY A 351 63.00 14.11 47.98
C GLY A 351 63.41 14.13 49.45
N VAL A 352 64.22 13.12 49.81
CA VAL A 352 64.81 12.81 51.12
C VAL A 352 65.48 14.01 51.79
#